data_AF-A0A9C9X3S0-F1
#
_entry.id   AF-A0A9C9X3S0-F1
#
_cell.length_a   1.000
_cell.length_b   1.000
_cell.length_c   1.000
_cell.angle_alpha   90.00
_cell.angle_beta   90.00
_cell.angle_gamma   90.00
#
_symmetry.space_group_name_H-M   'P 1'
#
loop_
_entity.id
_entity.type
_entity.pdbx_description
1 polymer ?
#
loop_
_entity_poly.entity_id
_entity_poly.type
_entity_poly.pdbx_seq_one_letter_code
_entity_poly.pdbx_strand_id
1 'polypeptide(L)'
;MFNIRGVAFYDIGSAWYNRSGDWWSLSDFRGTRKNEFGQAVFKDLISGYGLGARVYFLGFLVRFDVAWPFDLRSSGRPVYYWSLGLEF
;
A
#
# COMPACT_ATOMS: atom_id res chain seq x y z
N MET A 1 12.73 17.83 -23.95
CA MET A 1 13.18 17.76 -22.53
C MET A 1 12.48 16.57 -21.91
N PHE A 2 13.19 15.52 -21.47
CA PHE A 2 12.56 14.35 -20.85
C PHE A 2 12.07 14.73 -19.45
N ASN A 3 10.75 14.67 -19.20
CA ASN A 3 10.16 15.02 -17.91
C ASN A 3 10.02 13.73 -17.08
N ILE A 4 11.06 13.41 -16.30
CA ILE A 4 11.05 12.31 -15.33
C ILE A 4 10.71 12.90 -13.96
N ARG A 5 9.67 12.35 -13.32
CA ARG A 5 9.24 12.75 -11.96
C ARG A 5 9.41 11.58 -11.00
N GLY A 6 10.17 11.80 -9.93
CA GLY A 6 10.26 10.87 -8.80
C GLY A 6 9.11 11.09 -7.80
N VAL A 7 8.70 10.04 -7.10
CA VAL A 7 7.77 10.10 -5.97
C VAL A 7 8.24 9.14 -4.89
N ALA A 8 8.05 9.54 -3.63
CA ALA A 8 8.08 8.66 -2.47
C ALA A 8 6.68 8.63 -1.86
N PHE A 9 6.25 7.47 -1.38
CA PHE A 9 4.91 7.29 -0.84
C PHE A 9 4.91 6.35 0.37
N TYR A 10 3.88 6.51 1.20
CA TYR A 10 3.48 5.58 2.25
C TYR A 10 1.96 5.45 2.18
N ASP A 11 1.50 4.24 1.93
CA ASP A 11 0.09 3.92 1.78
C ASP A 11 -0.35 2.97 2.88
N ILE A 12 -1.59 3.14 3.34
CA ILE A 12 -2.23 2.25 4.31
C ILE A 12 -3.69 2.07 3.94
N GLY A 13 -4.17 0.83 4.03
CA GLY A 13 -5.53 0.47 3.69
C GLY A 13 -6.02 -0.71 4.52
N SER A 14 -7.31 -0.99 4.41
CA SER A 14 -7.97 -2.10 5.06
C SER A 14 -9.17 -2.56 4.25
N ALA A 15 -9.47 -3.85 4.33
CA ALA A 15 -10.76 -4.39 3.95
C ALA A 15 -11.16 -5.43 5.01
N TRP A 16 -12.40 -5.38 5.46
CA TRP A 16 -12.95 -6.34 6.43
C TRP A 16 -14.37 -6.72 6.07
N TYR A 17 -14.81 -7.88 6.56
CA TYR A 17 -16.19 -8.32 6.47
C TYR A 17 -16.94 -7.95 7.74
N ASN A 18 -18.21 -7.61 7.60
CA ASN A 18 -19.07 -7.26 8.73
C ASN A 18 -20.22 -8.26 8.86
N ARG A 19 -20.31 -8.92 10.02
CA ARG A 19 -21.36 -9.90 10.31
C ARG A 19 -22.65 -9.29 10.87
N SER A 20 -22.63 -8.03 11.30
CA SER A 20 -23.81 -7.34 11.87
C SER A 20 -24.82 -6.85 10.82
N GLY A 21 -24.44 -6.79 9.54
CA GLY A 21 -25.30 -6.26 8.47
C GLY A 21 -25.33 -4.73 8.36
N ASP A 22 -24.82 -4.03 9.39
CA ASP A 22 -24.75 -2.57 9.42
C ASP A 22 -23.50 -2.04 8.71
N TRP A 23 -23.67 -1.28 7.62
CA TRP A 23 -22.57 -0.73 6.82
C TRP A 23 -21.52 0.07 7.60
N TRP A 24 -21.91 0.67 8.73
CA TRP A 24 -21.06 1.53 9.57
C TRP A 24 -20.33 0.76 10.67
N SER A 25 -20.65 -0.51 10.91
CA SER A 25 -20.13 -1.23 12.07
C SER A 25 -18.68 -1.70 11.89
N LEU A 26 -17.87 -1.45 12.92
CA LEU A 26 -16.45 -1.80 13.04
C LEU A 26 -16.22 -2.93 14.04
N SER A 27 -17.28 -3.63 14.46
CA SER A 27 -17.22 -4.64 15.52
C SER A 27 -16.24 -5.78 15.23
N ASP A 28 -16.09 -6.12 13.96
CA ASP A 28 -15.17 -7.16 13.46
C ASP A 28 -13.77 -6.63 13.12
N PHE A 29 -13.61 -5.31 12.94
CA PHE A 29 -12.32 -4.71 12.56
C PHE A 29 -11.34 -4.65 13.73
N ARG A 30 -10.10 -5.03 13.47
CA ARG A 30 -8.96 -4.99 14.40
C ARG A 30 -7.72 -4.50 13.64
N GLY A 31 -7.39 -3.22 13.78
CA GLY A 31 -6.24 -2.64 13.07
C GLY A 31 -4.90 -3.30 13.41
N THR A 32 -4.70 -3.70 14.66
CA THR A 32 -3.46 -4.35 15.12
C THR A 32 -3.72 -5.60 15.95
N ARG A 33 -2.73 -6.48 16.03
CA ARG A 33 -2.67 -7.59 16.99
C ARG A 33 -1.29 -7.65 17.64
N LYS A 34 -1.15 -8.47 18.69
CA LYS A 34 0.16 -8.84 19.23
C LYS A 34 0.70 -10.07 18.51
N ASN A 35 1.98 -10.04 18.13
CA ASN A 35 2.68 -11.23 17.63
C ASN A 35 3.16 -12.10 18.81
N GLU A 36 3.87 -13.20 18.50
CA GLU A 36 4.43 -14.14 19.48
C GLU A 36 5.41 -13.51 20.48
N PHE A 37 5.97 -12.34 20.15
CA PHE A 37 6.88 -11.56 21.01
C PHE A 37 6.18 -10.43 21.78
N GLY A 38 4.85 -10.36 21.76
CA GLY A 38 4.08 -9.29 22.43
C GLY A 38 4.17 -7.92 21.75
N GLN A 39 4.69 -7.86 20.52
CA GLN A 39 4.83 -6.63 19.75
C GLN A 39 3.57 -6.35 18.93
N ALA A 40 3.21 -5.08 18.79
CA ALA A 40 2.09 -4.70 17.93
C ALA A 40 2.49 -4.85 16.46
N VAL A 41 1.67 -5.57 15.71
CA VAL A 41 1.75 -5.69 14.25
C VAL A 41 0.38 -5.43 13.65
N PHE A 42 0.31 -5.02 12.40
CA PHE A 42 -0.98 -4.89 11.73
C PHE A 42 -1.73 -6.23 11.63
N LYS A 43 -3.07 -6.15 11.66
CA LYS A 43 -3.94 -7.31 11.48
C LYS A 43 -4.89 -7.07 10.30
N ASP A 44 -5.86 -6.18 10.45
CA ASP A 44 -6.79 -5.85 9.37
C ASP A 44 -6.31 -4.64 8.57
N LEU A 45 -5.21 -4.03 8.97
CA LEU A 45 -4.51 -3.01 8.18
C LEU A 45 -3.42 -3.66 7.33
N ILE A 46 -3.21 -3.11 6.13
CA ILE A 46 -2.08 -3.41 5.26
C ILE A 46 -1.45 -2.07 4.92
N SER A 47 -0.12 -1.98 5.04
CA SER A 47 0.61 -0.78 4.66
C SER A 47 1.85 -1.12 3.87
N GLY A 48 2.38 -0.11 3.19
CA GLY A 48 3.68 -0.19 2.56
C GLY A 48 4.20 1.20 2.22
N TYR A 49 5.50 1.28 1.98
CA TYR A 49 6.14 2.47 1.46
C TYR A 49 6.89 2.14 0.19
N GLY A 50 7.13 3.15 -0.64
CA GLY A 50 7.84 2.92 -1.89
C GLY A 50 8.40 4.17 -2.52
N LEU A 51 9.13 3.92 -3.59
CA LEU A 51 9.68 4.92 -4.49
C LEU A 51 9.20 4.60 -5.89
N GLY A 52 9.07 5.63 -6.73
CA GLY A 52 8.92 5.36 -8.15
C GLY A 52 9.21 6.53 -9.05
N ALA A 53 9.16 6.24 -10.34
CA ALA A 53 9.42 7.17 -11.42
C ALA A 53 8.22 7.22 -12.37
N ARG A 54 7.93 8.42 -12.84
CA ARG A 54 6.91 8.68 -13.86
C ARG A 54 7.55 9.34 -15.06
N VAL A 55 7.27 8.82 -16.25
CA VAL A 55 7.80 9.34 -17.51
C VAL A 55 6.70 9.31 -18.57
N TYR A 56 6.63 10.37 -19.39
CA TYR A 56 5.83 10.33 -20.61
C TYR A 56 6.63 9.66 -21.72
N PHE A 57 6.15 8.51 -22.20
CA PHE A 57 6.77 7.73 -23.26
C PHE A 57 5.71 7.38 -24.31
N LEU A 58 5.97 7.72 -25.58
CA LEU A 58 5.06 7.49 -26.72
C LEU A 58 3.62 8.01 -26.49
N GLY A 59 3.46 9.12 -25.76
CA GLY A 59 2.15 9.71 -25.44
C GLY A 59 1.46 9.11 -24.21
N PHE A 60 2.00 8.04 -23.63
CA PHE A 60 1.49 7.43 -22.40
C PHE A 60 2.28 7.87 -21.17
N LEU A 61 1.59 8.02 -20.05
CA LEU A 61 2.25 8.10 -18.75
C LEU A 61 2.61 6.68 -18.31
N VAL A 62 3.92 6.41 -18.22
CA VAL A 62 4.48 5.18 -17.68
C VAL A 62 4.87 5.44 -16.23
N ARG A 63 4.42 4.57 -15.32
CA ARG A 63 4.83 4.60 -13.91
C ARG A 63 5.52 3.30 -13.55
N PHE A 64 6.63 3.42 -12.86
CA PHE A 64 7.36 2.31 -12.28
C PHE A 64 7.53 2.59 -10.78
N ASP A 65 6.99 1.71 -9.95
CA ASP A 65 7.05 1.82 -8.50
C ASP A 65 7.68 0.57 -7.89
N VAL A 66 8.51 0.76 -6.87
CA VAL A 66 9.04 -0.30 -6.02
C VAL A 66 8.55 -0.04 -4.61
N ALA A 67 7.84 -1.01 -4.02
CA ALA A 67 7.26 -0.88 -2.68
C ALA A 67 7.66 -2.03 -1.76
N TRP A 68 7.72 -1.73 -0.46
CA TRP A 68 7.97 -2.67 0.61
C TRP A 68 6.73 -2.72 1.51
N PRO A 69 6.11 -3.90 1.67
CA PRO A 69 5.07 -4.09 2.68
C PRO A 69 5.62 -3.80 4.07
N PHE A 70 4.84 -3.16 4.93
CA PHE A 70 5.26 -2.82 6.29
C PHE A 70 4.15 -3.14 7.30
N ASP A 71 4.50 -3.81 8.39
CA ASP A 71 3.55 -4.33 9.39
C ASP A 71 3.62 -3.62 10.75
N LEU A 72 4.21 -2.42 10.81
CA LEU A 72 4.66 -1.67 12.01
C LEU A 72 6.01 -2.10 12.60
N ARG A 73 6.56 -3.25 12.19
CA ARG A 73 7.79 -3.77 12.80
C ARG A 73 8.87 -4.06 11.77
N SER A 74 8.46 -4.61 10.64
CA SER A 74 9.37 -5.12 9.63
C SER A 74 8.88 -4.79 8.23
N SER A 75 9.84 -4.65 7.32
CA SER A 75 9.56 -4.50 5.90
C SER A 75 9.69 -5.85 5.19
N GLY A 76 8.74 -6.14 4.31
CA GLY A 76 8.77 -7.31 3.45
C GLY A 76 9.80 -7.19 2.31
N ARG A 77 9.76 -8.16 1.39
CA ARG A 77 10.56 -8.10 0.16
C ARG A 77 9.99 -7.01 -0.78
N PRO A 78 10.84 -6.36 -1.60
CA PRO A 78 10.37 -5.38 -2.57
C PRO A 78 9.43 -6.03 -3.59
N VAL A 79 8.38 -5.30 -3.94
CA VAL A 79 7.42 -5.61 -5.01
C VAL A 79 7.52 -4.53 -6.08
N TYR A 80 7.56 -4.95 -7.35
CA TYR A 80 7.71 -4.06 -8.50
C TYR A 80 6.38 -3.91 -9.23
N TYR A 81 5.97 -2.67 -9.48
CA TYR A 81 4.73 -2.33 -10.16
C TYR A 81 5.03 -1.55 -11.44
N TRP A 82 4.28 -1.88 -12.49
CA TRP A 82 4.27 -1.16 -13.75
C TRP A 82 2.84 -0.79 -14.09
N SER A 83 2.61 0.47 -14.47
CA SER A 83 1.31 0.92 -14.97
C SER A 83 1.46 1.82 -16.19
N LEU A 84 0.48 1.69 -17.08
CA LEU A 84 0.34 2.48 -18.31
C LEU A 84 -1.01 3.17 -18.26
N GLY A 85 -1.01 4.51 -18.31
CA GLY A 85 -2.24 5.30 -18.36
C GLY A 85 -2.34 6.37 -17.27
N LEU A 86 -3.49 7.05 -17.28
CA LEU A 86 -3.76 8.17 -16.40
C LEU A 86 -4.46 7.76 -15.09
N GLU A 87 -5.13 6.61 -15.05
CA GLU A 87 -5.86 6.13 -13.87
C GLU A 87 -4.96 5.33 -12.90
N PHE A 88 -5.42 5.13 -11.66
CA PHE A 88 -4.68 4.54 -10.54
C PHE A 88 -5.44 3.36 -9.95
#